data_AF-A0A317WNV0-F1
#
_entry.id   AF-A0A317WNV0-F1
#
_cell.length_a   1.000
_cell.length_b   1.000
_cell.length_c   1.000
_cell.angle_alpha   90.00
_cell.angle_beta   90.00
_cell.angle_gamma   90.00
#
_symmetry.space_group_name_H-M   'P 1'
#
loop_
_entity.id
_entity.type
_entity.pdbx_description
1 polymer ?
#
loop_
_entity_poly.entity_id
_entity_poly.type
_entity_poly.pdbx_seq_one_letter_code
_entity_poly.pdbx_strand_id
1 'polypeptide(L)'
;MNHLPPPLESLLGRLLRSQRAHDPKLLTRLSPTIHSLPPTLTVHSYLLIVEDPDAPVPKPIVHGLFYGIPAGRGGVPVAVEGGDFELDGNGEGVAGRLLKGGFRVGVNWHRNVWSGPRPVLGHGVHRYFFQVVALGGEIAGAGGDGDGDGVAGGGKALGKEEILERLAGCGVVAWGEWVGTFERK
;
A
#
# COMPACT_ATOMS: atom_id res chain seq x y z
N MET A 1 -13.81 11.81 20.62
CA MET A 1 -13.55 11.87 19.16
C MET A 1 -14.02 13.24 18.72
N ASN A 2 -13.12 14.10 18.25
CA ASN A 2 -13.50 15.44 17.82
C ASN A 2 -13.97 15.35 16.37
N HIS A 3 -15.28 15.42 16.17
CA HIS A 3 -15.86 15.51 14.84
C HIS A 3 -15.39 16.80 14.15
N LEU A 4 -15.22 16.74 12.83
CA LEU A 4 -15.00 17.94 12.06
C LEU A 4 -16.23 18.85 12.21
N PRO A 5 -16.08 20.17 12.05
CA PRO A 5 -17.22 21.07 12.01
C PRO A 5 -18.22 20.55 10.95
N PRO A 6 -19.53 20.43 11.27
CA PRO A 6 -20.54 19.91 10.34
C PRO A 6 -20.51 20.53 8.92
N PRO A 7 -20.16 21.82 8.74
CA PRO A 7 -20.01 22.41 7.40
C PRO A 7 -18.88 21.77 6.58
N LEU A 8 -17.77 21.40 7.22
CA LEU A 8 -16.60 20.82 6.56
C LEU A 8 -16.85 19.36 6.17
N GLU A 9 -17.48 18.59 7.06
CA GLU A 9 -17.95 17.23 6.79
C GLU A 9 -18.95 17.20 5.63
N SER A 10 -19.87 18.17 5.59
CA SER A 10 -20.85 18.32 4.50
C SER A 10 -20.20 18.72 3.18
N LEU A 11 -19.16 19.55 3.21
CA LEU A 11 -18.40 19.97 2.03
C LEU A 11 -17.58 18.81 1.46
N LEU A 12 -16.85 18.09 2.31
CA LEU A 12 -16.07 16.91 1.93
C LEU A 12 -16.98 15.78 1.45
N GLY A 13 -18.11 15.55 2.12
CA GLY A 13 -19.13 14.59 1.70
C GLY A 13 -19.79 14.94 0.36
N ARG A 14 -19.82 16.21 -0.04
CA ARG A 14 -20.27 16.68 -1.37
C ARG A 14 -19.17 16.61 -2.43
N LEU A 15 -17.92 16.82 -2.04
CA LEU A 15 -16.75 16.69 -2.93
C LEU A 15 -16.45 15.23 -3.29
N LEU A 16 -16.63 14.31 -2.33
CA LEU A 16 -16.26 12.90 -2.47
C LEU A 16 -17.42 12.01 -2.96
N ARG A 17 -18.67 12.45 -2.86
CA ARG A 17 -19.80 11.80 -3.52
C ARG A 17 -20.23 12.59 -4.74
N SER A 18 -19.88 12.10 -5.92
CA SER A 18 -20.57 12.47 -7.15
C SER A 18 -20.87 11.21 -7.97
N GLN A 19 -22.17 10.93 -8.12
CA GLN A 19 -22.68 10.02 -9.15
C GLN A 19 -22.95 10.75 -10.47
N ARG A 20 -22.91 12.09 -10.53
CA ARG A 20 -23.16 12.89 -11.74
C ARG A 20 -22.48 14.26 -11.61
N ALA A 21 -21.66 14.62 -12.61
CA ALA A 21 -20.92 15.87 -12.78
C ALA A 21 -19.56 15.93 -12.06
N HIS A 22 -18.51 15.68 -12.85
CA HIS A 22 -17.10 15.95 -12.54
C HIS A 22 -16.80 17.43 -12.79
N ASP A 23 -16.26 18.16 -11.80
CA ASP A 23 -15.21 19.14 -12.12
C ASP A 23 -13.87 18.44 -11.85
N PRO A 24 -13.25 17.83 -12.88
CA PRO A 24 -12.02 17.07 -12.70
C PRO A 24 -10.85 17.96 -12.24
N LYS A 25 -10.98 19.29 -12.38
CA LYS A 25 -9.98 20.26 -11.92
C LYS A 25 -10.20 20.68 -10.47
N LEU A 26 -11.34 20.35 -9.86
CA LEU A 26 -11.65 20.72 -8.49
C LEU A 26 -10.68 20.06 -7.50
N LEU A 27 -10.39 18.78 -7.67
CA LEU A 27 -9.35 18.10 -6.89
C LEU A 27 -7.98 18.76 -7.11
N THR A 28 -7.60 19.04 -8.35
CA THR A 28 -6.33 19.72 -8.66
C THR A 28 -6.24 21.12 -8.02
N ARG A 29 -7.33 21.88 -8.01
CA ARG A 29 -7.41 23.22 -7.42
C ARG A 29 -7.42 23.19 -5.89
N LEU A 30 -8.02 22.16 -5.30
CA LEU A 30 -8.08 21.99 -3.86
C LEU A 30 -6.84 21.31 -3.30
N SER A 31 -6.05 20.61 -4.11
CA SER A 31 -4.83 19.94 -3.68
C SER A 31 -3.92 20.85 -2.84
N PRO A 32 -3.52 22.06 -3.27
CA PRO A 32 -2.67 22.92 -2.46
C PRO A 32 -3.27 23.26 -1.09
N THR A 33 -4.59 23.54 -1.05
CA THR A 33 -5.29 23.83 0.21
C THR A 33 -5.36 22.60 1.11
N ILE A 34 -5.65 21.42 0.57
CA ILE A 34 -5.66 20.16 1.32
C ILE A 34 -4.27 19.88 1.92
N HIS A 35 -3.20 20.10 1.15
CA HIS A 35 -1.81 19.95 1.64
C HIS A 35 -1.43 20.98 2.71
N SER A 36 -2.10 22.14 2.75
CA SER A 36 -1.84 23.18 3.75
C SER A 36 -2.55 22.97 5.09
N LEU A 37 -3.53 22.06 5.16
CA LEU A 37 -4.23 21.75 6.40
C LEU A 37 -3.33 20.91 7.32
N PRO A 38 -3.32 21.16 8.64
CA PRO A 38 -2.58 20.33 9.57
C PRO A 38 -3.15 18.91 9.56
N PRO A 39 -2.30 17.87 9.54
CA PRO A 39 -2.77 16.48 9.59
C PRO A 39 -3.49 16.23 10.91
N THR A 40 -4.77 15.88 10.83
CA THR A 40 -5.58 15.43 11.99
C THR A 40 -5.40 13.94 12.27
N LEU A 41 -4.78 13.22 11.34
CA LEU A 41 -4.47 11.80 11.43
C LEU A 41 -3.01 11.61 11.07
N THR A 42 -2.27 10.93 11.94
CA THR A 42 -0.87 10.59 11.68
C THR A 42 -0.81 9.21 11.05
N VAL A 43 -0.30 9.13 9.83
CA VAL A 43 0.06 7.86 9.20
C VAL A 43 1.53 7.59 9.51
N HIS A 44 1.83 6.39 9.98
CA HIS A 44 3.17 5.94 10.28
C HIS A 44 3.77 5.17 9.09
N SER A 45 2.96 4.28 8.50
CA SER A 45 3.39 3.48 7.36
C SER A 45 2.23 3.12 6.45
N TYR A 46 2.54 2.69 5.23
CA TYR A 46 1.59 2.13 4.29
C TYR A 46 1.86 0.64 4.02
N LEU A 47 0.78 -0.06 3.70
CA LEU A 47 0.75 -1.42 3.15
C LEU A 47 0.14 -1.35 1.75
N LEU A 48 0.80 -1.96 0.77
CA LEU A 48 0.29 -2.16 -0.58
C LEU A 48 0.10 -3.66 -0.83
N ILE A 49 -1.12 -4.05 -1.17
CA ILE A 49 -1.47 -5.41 -1.60
C ILE A 49 -1.95 -5.34 -3.04
N VAL A 50 -1.45 -6.22 -3.90
CA VAL A 50 -1.90 -6.33 -5.28
C VAL A 50 -2.40 -7.73 -5.56
N GLU A 51 -3.68 -7.88 -5.89
CA GLU A 51 -4.33 -9.19 -6.02
C GLU A 51 -5.13 -9.37 -7.30
N ASP A 52 -5.16 -10.61 -7.78
CA ASP A 52 -6.00 -11.09 -8.89
C ASP A 52 -7.01 -12.13 -8.34
N PRO A 53 -8.28 -11.75 -8.16
CA PRO A 53 -9.33 -12.68 -7.72
C PRO A 53 -9.95 -13.48 -8.87
N ASP A 54 -9.62 -13.18 -10.12
CA ASP A 54 -10.22 -13.79 -11.30
C ASP A 54 -9.42 -15.00 -11.82
N ALA A 55 -8.23 -15.24 -11.25
CA ALA A 55 -7.46 -16.45 -11.46
C ALA A 55 -8.26 -17.71 -11.03
N PRO A 56 -8.14 -18.84 -11.77
CA PRO A 56 -8.91 -20.07 -11.50
C PRO A 56 -8.34 -20.87 -10.31
N VAL A 57 -8.26 -20.25 -9.14
CA VAL A 57 -7.76 -20.82 -7.89
C VAL A 57 -8.68 -20.42 -6.72
N PRO A 58 -8.70 -21.17 -5.59
CA PRO A 58 -9.63 -20.90 -4.49
C PRO A 58 -9.42 -19.59 -3.73
N LYS A 59 -8.22 -19.00 -3.78
CA LYS A 59 -7.86 -17.76 -3.10
C LYS A 59 -7.29 -16.76 -4.12
N PRO A 60 -7.54 -15.45 -3.99
CA PRO A 60 -6.92 -14.45 -4.84
C PRO A 60 -5.40 -14.59 -4.89
N ILE A 61 -4.84 -14.46 -6.09
CA ILE A 61 -3.40 -14.53 -6.30
C ILE A 61 -2.78 -13.20 -5.89
N VAL A 62 -1.84 -13.23 -4.95
CA VAL A 62 -1.05 -12.05 -4.59
C VAL A 62 0.07 -11.85 -5.60
N HIS A 63 0.02 -10.74 -6.34
CA HIS A 63 1.02 -10.34 -7.33
C HIS A 63 2.10 -9.42 -6.75
N GLY A 64 1.74 -8.64 -5.73
CA GLY A 64 2.63 -7.73 -5.01
C GLY A 64 2.18 -7.58 -3.57
N LEU A 65 3.13 -7.52 -2.65
CA LEU A 65 2.86 -7.36 -1.22
C LEU A 65 4.00 -6.54 -0.63
N PHE A 66 3.71 -5.30 -0.23
CA PHE A 66 4.74 -4.37 0.22
C PHE A 66 4.31 -3.72 1.52
N TYR A 67 5.17 -3.72 2.52
CA TYR A 67 4.83 -3.28 3.86
C TYR A 67 5.97 -2.50 4.51
N GLY A 68 5.60 -1.61 5.44
CA GLY A 68 6.55 -0.66 6.03
C GLY A 68 6.90 0.48 5.06
N ILE A 69 6.04 0.79 4.09
CA ILE A 69 6.25 1.92 3.18
C ILE A 69 6.21 3.21 4.00
N PRO A 70 7.26 4.04 4.00
CA PRO A 70 7.34 5.19 4.88
C PRO A 70 6.28 6.23 4.54
N ALA A 71 5.59 6.72 5.58
CA ALA A 71 4.55 7.73 5.40
C ALA A 71 5.08 9.16 5.21
N GLY A 72 6.41 9.35 5.28
CA GLY A 72 7.08 10.64 5.20
C GLY A 72 6.93 11.50 6.45
N ARG A 73 7.64 12.63 6.49
CA ARG A 73 7.66 13.51 7.66
C ARG A 73 6.31 14.21 7.80
N GLY A 74 5.68 14.11 8.97
CA GLY A 74 4.39 14.76 9.25
C GLY A 74 3.20 14.12 8.53
N GLY A 75 3.28 12.85 8.12
CA GLY A 75 2.18 12.13 7.47
C GLY A 75 1.97 12.49 5.99
N VAL A 76 2.89 13.25 5.39
CA VAL A 76 2.90 13.55 3.96
C VAL A 76 3.56 12.39 3.21
N PRO A 77 2.84 11.65 2.35
CA PRO A 77 3.39 10.50 1.64
C PRO A 77 4.68 10.86 0.91
N VAL A 78 5.73 10.06 1.09
CA VAL A 78 6.89 10.11 0.21
C VAL A 78 6.46 9.49 -1.12
N ALA A 79 6.74 10.18 -2.23
CA ALA A 79 6.54 9.59 -3.54
C ALA A 79 7.41 8.34 -3.66
N VAL A 80 6.79 7.20 -3.99
CA VAL A 80 7.49 5.94 -4.24
C VAL A 80 7.63 5.78 -5.75
N GLU A 81 8.85 5.61 -6.21
CA GLU A 81 9.20 5.50 -7.63
C GLU A 81 9.59 4.05 -8.00
N GLY A 82 9.73 3.78 -9.31
CA GLY A 82 10.06 2.44 -9.80
C GLY A 82 11.36 1.86 -9.21
N GLY A 83 12.38 2.71 -9.04
CA GLY A 83 13.67 2.31 -8.48
C GLY A 83 13.60 1.90 -7.00
N ASP A 84 12.59 2.37 -6.26
CA ASP A 84 12.41 2.03 -4.85
C ASP A 84 12.01 0.57 -4.64
N PHE A 85 11.47 -0.09 -5.68
CA PHE A 85 11.08 -1.49 -5.66
C PHE A 85 12.24 -2.44 -6.02
N GLU A 86 13.43 -1.93 -6.27
CA GLU A 86 14.61 -2.78 -6.45
C GLU A 86 15.09 -3.33 -5.10
N LEU A 87 15.64 -4.53 -5.10
CA LEU A 87 16.24 -5.11 -3.90
C LEU A 87 17.45 -4.26 -3.46
N ASP A 88 17.55 -4.03 -2.16
CA ASP A 88 18.71 -3.38 -1.57
C ASP A 88 19.80 -4.43 -1.29
N GLY A 89 20.78 -4.55 -2.20
CA GLY A 89 21.92 -5.47 -2.10
C GLY A 89 21.89 -6.68 -3.04
N ASN A 90 22.86 -7.60 -2.87
CA ASN A 90 23.12 -8.71 -3.79
C ASN A 90 22.12 -9.85 -3.52
N GLY A 91 21.02 -9.85 -4.30
CA GLY A 91 19.85 -10.71 -4.19
C GLY A 91 20.05 -12.22 -4.32
N GLU A 92 20.84 -12.86 -3.45
CA GLU A 92 20.85 -14.32 -3.29
C GLU A 92 20.51 -14.73 -1.84
N GLY A 93 19.43 -15.51 -1.69
CA GLY A 93 19.17 -16.28 -0.47
C GLY A 93 18.54 -15.50 0.70
N VAL A 94 17.21 -15.36 0.68
CA VAL A 94 16.30 -15.24 1.85
C VAL A 94 16.92 -14.73 3.17
N ALA A 95 17.44 -13.50 3.16
CA ALA A 95 17.73 -12.74 4.35
C ALA A 95 17.46 -11.26 4.04
N GLY A 96 16.42 -10.68 4.64
CA GLY A 96 16.08 -9.26 4.49
C GLY A 96 15.57 -8.89 3.10
N ARG A 97 14.25 -9.02 2.86
CA ARG A 97 13.60 -8.50 1.65
C ARG A 97 13.40 -6.97 1.69
N LEU A 98 14.46 -6.25 2.03
CA LEU A 98 14.49 -4.79 2.03
C LEU A 98 14.61 -4.31 0.57
N LEU A 99 13.84 -3.28 0.25
CA LEU A 99 13.87 -2.60 -1.02
C LEU A 99 14.57 -1.26 -0.86
N LYS A 100 15.13 -0.71 -1.95
CA LYS A 100 15.87 0.56 -1.94
C LYS A 100 15.06 1.72 -1.36
N GLY A 101 13.73 1.68 -1.47
CA GLY A 101 12.83 2.66 -0.85
C GLY A 101 12.69 2.56 0.67
N GLY A 102 13.45 1.68 1.34
CA GLY A 102 13.42 1.51 2.80
C GLY A 102 12.22 0.73 3.33
N PHE A 103 11.50 0.02 2.46
CA PHE A 103 10.36 -0.82 2.81
C PHE A 103 10.57 -2.27 2.37
N ARG A 104 9.66 -3.17 2.72
CA ARG A 104 9.84 -4.60 2.55
C ARG A 104 8.88 -5.19 1.54
N VAL A 105 9.33 -6.23 0.84
CA VAL A 105 8.45 -7.07 0.03
C VAL A 105 8.10 -8.37 0.77
N GLY A 106 6.81 -8.68 0.83
CA GLY A 106 6.24 -9.89 1.40
C GLY A 106 6.23 -11.07 0.43
N VAL A 107 5.68 -12.20 0.86
CA VAL A 107 5.54 -13.40 0.04
C VAL A 107 4.38 -13.22 -0.94
N ASN A 108 4.70 -13.14 -2.22
CA ASN A 108 3.75 -13.23 -3.32
C ASN A 108 3.82 -14.62 -3.98
N TRP A 109 2.91 -14.90 -4.92
CA TRP A 109 2.77 -16.22 -5.54
C TRP A 109 4.05 -16.75 -6.20
N HIS A 110 4.76 -15.88 -6.93
CA HIS A 110 6.00 -16.26 -7.63
C HIS A 110 7.29 -16.04 -6.84
N ARG A 111 7.19 -15.65 -5.56
CA ARG A 111 8.32 -15.35 -4.66
C ARG A 111 9.31 -14.33 -5.24
N ASN A 112 8.82 -13.41 -6.06
CA ASN A 112 9.60 -12.32 -6.66
C ASN A 112 9.15 -10.97 -6.06
N VAL A 113 9.73 -9.85 -6.51
CA VAL A 113 9.30 -8.51 -6.05
C VAL A 113 7.89 -8.20 -6.57
N TRP A 114 7.70 -8.36 -7.89
CA TRP A 114 6.47 -8.04 -8.59
C TRP A 114 6.18 -9.12 -9.64
N SER A 115 4.98 -9.71 -9.58
CA SER A 115 4.59 -10.76 -10.53
C SER A 115 4.06 -10.20 -11.85
N GLY A 116 3.51 -8.98 -11.87
CA GLY A 116 2.85 -8.46 -13.07
C GLY A 116 1.57 -9.20 -13.44
N PRO A 117 0.72 -8.65 -14.32
CA PRO A 117 -0.48 -9.33 -14.77
C PRO A 117 -0.11 -10.57 -15.60
N ARG A 118 -0.67 -11.72 -15.25
CA ARG A 118 -0.38 -13.02 -15.90
C ARG A 118 -1.62 -13.90 -16.01
N PRO A 119 -2.71 -13.42 -16.65
CA PRO A 119 -3.89 -14.23 -16.85
C PRO A 119 -3.60 -15.41 -17.77
N VAL A 120 -4.35 -16.49 -17.58
CA VAL A 120 -4.27 -17.67 -18.46
C VAL A 120 -4.77 -17.28 -19.85
N LEU A 121 -4.10 -17.77 -20.89
CA LEU A 121 -4.47 -17.50 -22.28
C LEU A 121 -5.93 -17.86 -22.53
N GLY A 122 -6.73 -16.91 -23.02
CA GLY A 122 -8.14 -17.14 -23.35
C GLY A 122 -9.08 -17.27 -22.14
N HIS A 123 -8.61 -17.02 -20.91
CA HIS A 123 -9.44 -17.06 -19.70
C HIS A 123 -10.31 -15.80 -19.50
N GLY A 124 -10.15 -14.82 -20.40
CA GLY A 124 -10.87 -13.55 -20.36
C GLY A 124 -10.15 -12.48 -19.54
N VAL A 125 -10.88 -11.42 -19.23
CA VAL A 125 -10.35 -10.24 -18.53
C VAL A 125 -10.17 -10.57 -17.04
N HIS A 126 -8.97 -10.34 -16.53
CA HIS A 126 -8.69 -10.38 -15.09
C HIS A 126 -8.60 -8.96 -14.53
N ARG A 127 -9.06 -8.79 -13.28
CA ARG A 127 -8.94 -7.57 -12.49
C ARG A 127 -7.77 -7.68 -11.53
N TYR A 128 -7.02 -6.60 -11.41
CA TYR A 128 -5.88 -6.47 -10.50
C TYR A 128 -6.20 -5.35 -9.52
N PHE A 129 -6.48 -5.72 -8.27
CA PHE A 129 -6.81 -4.80 -7.19
C PHE A 129 -5.53 -4.34 -6.52
N PHE A 130 -5.20 -3.05 -6.66
CA PHE A 130 -4.12 -2.37 -5.96
C PHE A 130 -4.71 -1.70 -4.73
N GLN A 131 -4.52 -2.30 -3.56
CA GLN A 131 -5.09 -1.84 -2.29
C GLN A 131 -4.00 -1.20 -1.45
N VAL A 132 -4.19 0.06 -1.08
CA VAL A 132 -3.28 0.81 -0.19
C VAL A 132 -3.97 1.01 1.15
N VAL A 133 -3.30 0.63 2.24
CA VAL A 133 -3.79 0.76 3.61
C VAL A 133 -2.83 1.68 4.37
N ALA A 134 -3.36 2.74 4.96
CA ALA A 134 -2.64 3.67 5.82
C ALA A 134 -2.71 3.19 7.27
N LEU A 135 -1.56 3.05 7.94
CA LEU A 135 -1.44 2.48 9.27
C LEU A 135 -0.95 3.52 10.27
N GLY A 136 -1.52 3.52 11.47
CA GLY A 136 -1.13 4.38 12.59
C GLY A 136 0.12 3.89 13.33
N GLY A 137 0.56 2.65 13.06
CA GLY A 137 1.78 2.06 13.57
C GLY A 137 2.47 1.18 12.54
N GLU A 138 3.52 0.48 12.95
CA GLU A 138 4.23 -0.47 12.10
C GLU A 138 3.62 -1.87 12.17
N ILE A 139 3.71 -2.59 11.05
CA ILE A 139 3.51 -4.04 11.07
C ILE A 139 4.68 -4.64 11.85
N ALA A 140 4.42 -5.35 12.95
CA ALA A 140 5.46 -5.98 13.74
C ALA A 140 6.39 -6.81 12.84
N GLY A 141 7.71 -6.69 13.00
CA GLY A 141 8.70 -7.32 12.12
C GLY A 141 8.94 -6.61 10.78
N ALA A 142 8.31 -5.45 10.55
CA ALA A 142 8.68 -4.52 9.48
C ALA A 142 9.90 -3.66 9.85
N GLY A 143 10.12 -3.42 11.15
CA GLY A 143 11.28 -2.65 11.64
C GLY A 143 12.61 -3.34 11.35
N GLY A 144 13.59 -2.53 10.94
CA GLY A 144 15.01 -2.77 11.16
C GLY A 144 15.51 -1.58 11.97
N ASP A 145 15.51 -1.75 13.30
CA ASP A 145 16.31 -1.07 14.31
C ASP A 145 16.90 0.30 13.90
N GLY A 146 16.04 1.32 13.89
CA GLY A 146 16.49 2.70 14.08
C GLY A 146 16.71 2.93 15.57
N ASP A 147 17.90 2.57 16.06
CA ASP A 147 18.59 3.03 17.29
C ASP A 147 19.28 1.85 18.01
N GLY A 148 20.60 1.71 17.78
CA GLY A 148 21.49 0.88 18.60
C GLY A 148 21.90 -0.46 17.97
N ASP A 149 23.20 -0.60 17.72
CA ASP A 149 23.89 -1.89 17.59
C ASP A 149 23.47 -2.83 16.45
N GLY A 150 23.52 -2.35 15.21
CA GLY A 150 24.21 -3.05 14.11
C GLY A 150 23.91 -4.53 13.81
N VAL A 151 22.75 -5.07 14.21
CA VAL A 151 22.32 -6.41 13.78
C VAL A 151 21.14 -6.22 12.84
N ALA A 152 21.43 -6.22 11.55
CA ALA A 152 20.41 -6.31 10.50
C ALA A 152 19.51 -7.52 10.79
N GLY A 153 18.33 -7.27 11.36
CA GLY A 153 17.31 -8.27 11.64
C GLY A 153 16.81 -8.92 10.36
N GLY A 154 17.47 -10.01 9.96
CA GLY A 154 17.13 -10.90 8.85
C GLY A 154 15.85 -11.69 9.10
N GLY A 155 14.73 -10.98 9.30
CA GLY A 155 13.41 -11.58 9.44
C GLY A 155 12.93 -12.22 8.13
N LYS A 156 12.25 -13.36 8.25
CA LYS A 156 11.49 -14.02 7.17
C LYS A 156 10.49 -13.03 6.55
N ALA A 157 10.36 -13.02 5.23
CA ALA A 157 9.31 -12.28 4.54
C ALA A 157 7.91 -12.76 4.96
N LEU A 158 7.02 -11.83 5.28
CA LEU A 158 5.65 -12.13 5.71
C LEU A 158 4.75 -12.42 4.52
N GLY A 159 3.88 -13.42 4.65
CA GLY A 159 2.75 -13.65 3.74
C GLY A 159 1.54 -12.77 4.06
N LYS A 160 0.55 -12.77 3.16
CA LYS A 160 -0.68 -12.00 3.31
C LYS A 160 -1.40 -12.30 4.63
N GLU A 161 -1.58 -13.57 4.97
CA GLU A 161 -2.28 -13.98 6.20
C GLU A 161 -1.57 -13.46 7.46
N GLU A 162 -0.24 -13.61 7.54
CA GLU A 162 0.59 -13.08 8.64
C GLU A 162 0.49 -11.54 8.75
N ILE A 163 0.39 -10.83 7.62
CA ILE A 163 0.19 -9.37 7.62
C ILE A 163 -1.21 -9.00 8.11
N LEU A 164 -2.25 -9.68 7.61
CA LEU A 164 -3.63 -9.40 8.00
C LEU A 164 -3.86 -9.62 9.50
N GLU A 165 -3.25 -10.65 10.08
CA GLU A 165 -3.27 -10.89 11.54
C GLU A 165 -2.63 -9.72 12.32
N ARG A 166 -1.53 -9.16 11.80
CA ARG A 166 -0.81 -8.04 12.43
C ARG A 166 -1.52 -6.71 12.26
N LEU A 167 -2.33 -6.53 11.20
CA LEU A 167 -3.05 -5.27 10.93
C LEU A 167 -3.93 -4.81 12.10
N ALA A 168 -4.51 -5.75 12.86
CA ALA A 168 -5.32 -5.43 14.03
C ALA A 168 -4.55 -4.60 15.07
N GLY A 169 -3.24 -4.81 15.20
CA GLY A 169 -2.36 -4.07 16.11
C GLY A 169 -1.82 -2.75 15.56
N CYS A 170 -1.92 -2.52 14.24
CA CYS A 170 -1.31 -1.35 13.58
C CYS A 170 -2.24 -0.12 13.53
N GLY A 171 -3.53 -0.28 13.85
CA GLY A 171 -4.52 0.80 13.76
C GLY A 171 -4.70 1.30 12.33
N VAL A 172 -5.60 0.69 11.56
CA VAL A 172 -5.91 1.15 10.19
C VAL A 172 -6.56 2.53 10.24
N VAL A 173 -5.90 3.51 9.63
CA VAL A 173 -6.33 4.92 9.61
C VAL A 173 -7.24 5.18 8.42
N ALA A 174 -6.85 4.67 7.25
CA ALA A 174 -7.57 4.82 6.00
C ALA A 174 -7.17 3.70 5.04
N TRP A 175 -7.94 3.52 3.97
CA TRP A 175 -7.56 2.66 2.86
C TRP A 175 -8.15 3.19 1.55
N GLY A 176 -7.58 2.76 0.43
CA GLY A 176 -8.07 3.05 -0.90
C GLY A 176 -7.69 1.93 -1.87
N GLU A 177 -8.35 1.89 -3.02
CA GLU A 177 -8.06 0.91 -4.05
C GLU A 177 -8.08 1.50 -5.45
N TRP A 178 -7.29 0.91 -6.33
CA TRP A 178 -7.38 1.09 -7.77
C TRP A 178 -7.46 -0.27 -8.45
N VAL A 179 -8.31 -0.39 -9.47
CA VAL A 179 -8.51 -1.65 -10.19
C VAL A 179 -7.99 -1.50 -11.62
N GLY A 180 -6.92 -2.23 -11.93
CA GLY A 180 -6.45 -2.43 -13.30
C GLY A 180 -7.12 -3.65 -13.91
N THR A 181 -7.18 -3.71 -15.25
CA THR A 181 -7.65 -4.89 -15.96
C THR A 181 -6.64 -5.30 -17.01
N PHE A 182 -6.44 -6.61 -17.18
CA PHE A 182 -5.61 -7.13 -18.26
C PHE A 182 -6.19 -8.45 -18.75
N GLU A 183 -6.06 -8.68 -20.05
CA GLU A 183 -6.50 -9.90 -20.72
C GLU A 183 -5.37 -10.39 -21.62
N ARG A 184 -5.14 -11.70 -21.61
CA ARG A 184 -4.21 -12.35 -22.53
C ARG A 184 -5.01 -13.14 -23.56
N LYS A 185 -5.12 -12.56 -24.76
CA LYS A 185 -5.74 -13.17 -25.95
C LYS A 185 -4.72 -13.94 -26.77
#